data_AF-A0A699SSG2-F1
#
_entry.id   AF-A0A699SSG2-F1
#
_cell.length_a   1.000
_cell.length_b   1.000
_cell.length_c   1.000
_cell.angle_alpha   90.00
_cell.angle_beta   90.00
_cell.angle_gamma   90.00
#
_symmetry.space_group_name_H-M   'P 1'
#
loop_
_entity.id
_entity.type
_entity.pdbx_description
1 polymer ?
#
loop_
_entity_poly.entity_id
_entity_poly.type
_entity_poly.pdbx_seq_one_letter_code
_entity_poly.pdbx_strand_id
1 'polypeptide(L)'
;EYVVESAVVGYPHDVKGQGIYAYVICKDGVPEGDLDRQRVEGSIIEAVVAQIGRIAKPDKIQLVSGLPKTRSGKIMRRILRKQILLDEPYQLEANTPLMITILPKPADEAAAWQQFALQNLARAYEADEVEYTVADLKEPNPEYRAG
;
A
#
# COMPACT_ATOMS: atom_id res chain seq x y z
N GLU A 1 -1.80 26.47 6.08
CA GLU A 1 -2.93 26.97 5.27
C GLU A 1 -3.04 26.37 3.86
N TYR A 2 -1.97 25.79 3.30
CA TYR A 2 -2.00 25.21 1.94
C TYR A 2 -2.74 23.86 1.82
N VAL A 3 -2.95 23.17 2.93
CA VAL A 3 -3.51 21.81 2.99
C VAL A 3 -5.02 21.86 3.19
N VAL A 4 -5.77 21.19 2.31
CA VAL A 4 -7.22 20.96 2.45
C VAL A 4 -7.48 19.72 3.28
N GLU A 5 -6.82 18.62 2.94
CA GLU A 5 -7.01 17.33 3.59
C GLU A 5 -5.70 16.56 3.59
N SER A 6 -5.51 15.71 4.59
CA SER A 6 -4.34 14.86 4.67
C SER A 6 -4.67 13.49 5.25
N ALA A 7 -3.88 12.50 4.86
CA ALA A 7 -3.94 11.15 5.40
C ALA A 7 -2.52 10.66 5.69
N VAL A 8 -2.27 10.31 6.94
CA VAL A 8 -0.97 9.78 7.39
C VAL A 8 -1.09 8.29 7.65
N VAL A 9 -0.13 7.53 7.15
CA VAL A 9 -0.03 6.08 7.33
C VAL A 9 1.42 5.68 7.59
N GLY A 10 1.60 4.59 8.35
CA GLY A 10 2.93 4.00 8.53
C GLY A 10 3.34 3.18 7.32
N TYR A 11 4.63 3.18 7.00
CA TYR A 11 5.23 2.30 6.00
C TYR A 11 6.49 1.60 6.53
N PRO A 12 6.85 0.43 6.00
CA PRO A 12 8.11 -0.23 6.36
C PRO A 12 9.30 0.65 5.98
N HIS A 13 10.16 0.98 6.94
CA HIS A 13 11.36 1.78 6.72
C HIS A 13 12.57 1.04 7.27
N ASP A 14 13.59 0.82 6.45
CA ASP A 14 14.73 -0.05 6.79
C ASP A 14 15.48 0.37 8.06
N VAL A 15 15.66 1.67 8.27
CA VAL A 15 16.38 2.22 9.44
C VAL A 15 15.48 2.38 10.67
N LYS A 16 14.22 2.82 10.49
CA LYS A 16 13.32 3.19 11.60
C LYS A 16 12.36 2.06 12.00
N GLY A 17 12.32 0.97 11.24
CA GLY A 17 11.27 -0.05 11.29
C GLY A 17 9.97 0.44 10.65
N GLN A 18 9.40 1.52 11.18
CA GLN A 18 8.19 2.15 10.68
C GLN A 18 8.41 3.64 10.40
N GLY A 19 8.30 4.04 9.14
CA GLY A 19 8.34 5.44 8.71
C GLY A 19 6.94 6.06 8.62
N ILE A 20 6.92 7.39 8.50
CA ILE A 20 5.70 8.20 8.38
C ILE A 20 5.51 8.60 6.91
N TYR A 21 4.42 8.14 6.31
CA TYR A 21 4.01 8.52 4.96
C TYR A 21 2.79 9.44 5.02
N ALA A 22 2.88 10.63 4.43
CA ALA A 22 1.81 11.61 4.42
C ALA A 22 1.29 11.85 3.00
N TYR A 23 0.00 11.58 2.77
CA TYR A 23 -0.72 12.02 1.59
C TYR A 23 -1.38 13.36 1.88
N VAL A 24 -1.23 14.33 0.97
CA VAL A 24 -1.70 15.70 1.17
C VAL A 24 -2.43 16.19 -0.07
N ILE A 25 -3.63 16.73 0.14
CA ILE A 25 -4.37 17.48 -0.87
C ILE A 25 -4.13 18.97 -0.61
N CYS A 26 -3.62 19.65 -1.62
CA CYS A 26 -3.40 21.10 -1.59
C CYS A 26 -4.63 21.84 -2.11
N LYS A 27 -4.84 23.07 -1.59
CA LYS A 27 -6.00 23.90 -1.93
C LYS A 27 -6.07 24.27 -3.41
N ASP A 28 -4.93 24.59 -3.99
CA ASP A 28 -4.81 25.03 -5.39
C ASP A 28 -4.42 23.87 -6.33
N GLY A 29 -4.59 22.62 -5.88
CA GLY A 29 -4.17 21.43 -6.62
C GLY A 29 -2.68 21.08 -6.45
N VAL A 30 -2.20 20.10 -7.21
CA VAL A 30 -0.80 19.67 -7.14
C VAL A 30 0.08 20.69 -7.89
N PRO A 31 1.10 21.29 -7.24
CA PRO A 31 2.00 22.22 -7.91
C PRO A 31 2.72 21.54 -9.09
N GLU A 32 2.74 22.20 -10.24
CA GLU A 32 3.41 21.70 -11.45
C GLU A 32 4.92 21.94 -11.44
N GLY A 33 5.39 22.94 -10.69
CA GLY A 33 6.81 23.30 -10.59
C GLY A 33 7.50 22.70 -9.36
N ASP A 34 8.74 22.23 -9.55
CA ASP A 34 9.55 21.64 -8.47
C ASP A 34 9.80 22.60 -7.30
N LEU A 35 10.01 23.88 -7.60
CA LEU A 35 10.22 24.94 -6.58
C LEU A 35 9.00 25.12 -5.69
N ASP A 36 7.81 25.15 -6.29
CA ASP A 36 6.55 25.32 -5.54
C ASP A 36 6.22 24.06 -4.74
N ARG A 37 6.46 22.87 -5.32
CA ARG A 37 6.34 21.60 -4.58
C ARG A 37 7.24 21.60 -3.35
N GLN A 38 8.52 21.94 -3.50
CA GLN A 38 9.46 21.99 -2.37
C GLN A 38 9.03 22.99 -1.30
N ARG A 39 8.52 24.16 -1.70
CA ARG A 39 8.01 25.17 -0.78
C ARG A 39 6.81 24.64 0.03
N VAL A 40 5.87 23.97 -0.63
CA VAL A 40 4.69 23.38 0.02
C VAL A 40 5.11 22.26 0.98
N GLU A 41 5.95 21.34 0.54
CA GLU A 41 6.45 20.24 1.38
C GLU A 41 7.23 20.77 2.59
N GLY A 42 8.11 21.76 2.39
CA GLY A 42 8.83 22.42 3.47
C GLY A 42 7.91 23.05 4.50
N SER A 43 6.89 23.79 4.05
CA SER A 43 5.90 24.40 4.93
C SER A 43 5.11 23.36 5.75
N ILE A 44 4.76 22.21 5.15
CA ILE A 44 4.08 21.12 5.86
C ILE A 44 5.00 20.52 6.93
N ILE A 45 6.26 20.26 6.59
CA ILE A 45 7.24 19.73 7.53
C ILE A 45 7.43 20.69 8.71
N GLU A 46 7.64 21.97 8.43
CA GLU A 46 7.81 23.00 9.46
C GLU A 46 6.59 23.07 10.38
N ALA A 47 5.38 23.05 9.83
CA ALA A 47 4.15 23.06 10.61
C ALA A 47 4.02 21.84 11.53
N VAL A 48 4.32 20.64 11.02
CA VAL A 48 4.26 19.40 11.81
C VAL A 48 5.34 19.40 12.90
N VAL A 49 6.56 19.84 12.58
CA VAL A 49 7.65 19.92 13.54
C VAL A 49 7.37 20.98 14.62
N ALA A 50 6.75 22.11 14.26
CA ALA A 50 6.37 23.14 15.21
C ALA A 50 5.24 22.69 16.15
N GLN A 51 4.25 21.93 15.65
CA GLN A 51 3.12 21.47 16.47
C GLN A 51 3.40 20.21 17.30
N ILE A 52 4.09 19.23 16.72
CA ILE A 52 4.27 17.90 17.33
C ILE A 52 5.74 17.64 17.70
N GLY A 53 6.67 18.16 16.91
CA GLY A 53 8.10 17.96 17.08
C GLY A 53 8.73 17.09 15.99
N ARG A 54 10.06 17.00 16.01
CA ARG A 54 10.85 16.28 14.98
C ARG A 54 10.53 14.78 14.90
N ILE A 55 9.99 14.18 15.96
CA ILE A 55 9.60 12.77 15.98
C ILE A 55 8.46 12.46 15.00
N ALA A 56 7.63 13.45 14.68
CA ALA A 56 6.48 13.30 13.79
C ALA A 56 6.75 13.81 12.38
N LYS A 57 8.00 14.19 12.07
CA LYS A 57 8.39 14.63 10.74
C LYS A 57 8.05 13.52 9.73
N PRO A 58 7.21 13.80 8.72
CA PRO A 58 6.95 12.86 7.65
C PRO A 58 8.24 12.52 6.90
N ASP A 59 8.47 11.24 6.63
CA ASP A 59 9.61 10.77 5.85
C ASP A 59 9.35 10.95 4.35
N LYS A 60 8.11 10.69 3.94
CA LYS A 60 7.64 10.87 2.57
C LYS A 60 6.36 11.70 2.59
N ILE A 61 6.29 12.68 1.70
CA ILE A 61 5.08 13.47 1.43
C ILE A 61 4.71 13.23 -0.03
N GLN A 62 3.46 12.84 -0.26
CA GLN A 62 2.92 12.70 -1.60
C GLN A 62 1.74 13.66 -1.76
N LEU A 63 1.90 14.61 -2.68
CA LEU A 63 0.84 15.51 -3.08
C LEU A 63 -0.10 14.77 -4.04
N VAL A 64 -1.38 14.71 -3.70
CA VAL A 64 -2.41 14.00 -4.47
C VAL A 64 -3.61 14.90 -4.74
N SER A 65 -4.29 14.64 -5.85
CA SER A 65 -5.56 15.29 -6.22
C SER A 65 -6.74 14.80 -5.38
N GLY A 66 -6.66 13.60 -4.81
CA GLY A 66 -7.76 12.98 -4.10
C GLY A 66 -7.30 11.89 -3.13
N LEU A 67 -8.16 11.62 -2.16
CA LEU A 67 -7.97 10.53 -1.20
C LEU A 67 -9.10 9.50 -1.34
N PRO A 68 -8.80 8.21 -1.16
CA PRO A 68 -9.80 7.16 -1.20
C PRO A 68 -10.78 7.32 -0.05
N LYS A 69 -12.07 7.52 -0.34
CA LYS A 69 -13.11 7.78 0.67
C LYS A 69 -14.29 6.80 0.55
N THR A 70 -14.94 6.54 1.68
CA THR A 70 -16.24 5.85 1.71
C THR A 70 -17.35 6.77 1.19
N ARG A 71 -18.54 6.21 0.91
CA ARG A 71 -19.76 6.99 0.62
C ARG A 71 -20.14 7.97 1.74
N SER A 72 -19.67 7.73 2.96
CA SER A 72 -19.83 8.64 4.11
C SER A 72 -18.69 9.65 4.27
N GLY A 73 -17.76 9.72 3.31
CA GLY A 73 -16.63 10.65 3.31
C GLY A 73 -15.46 10.24 4.20
N LYS A 74 -15.48 9.06 4.83
CA LYS A 74 -14.38 8.61 5.69
C LYS A 74 -13.18 8.17 4.84
N ILE A 75 -12.00 8.69 5.16
CA ILE A 75 -10.74 8.33 4.49
C ILE A 75 -10.40 6.86 4.74
N MET A 76 -10.15 6.11 3.67
CA MET A 76 -9.88 4.68 3.70
C MET A 76 -8.40 4.37 3.81
N ARG A 77 -7.80 4.68 4.97
CA ARG A 77 -6.36 4.49 5.26
C ARG A 77 -5.83 3.06 5.01
N ARG A 78 -6.70 2.04 5.01
CA ARG A 78 -6.32 0.66 4.67
C ARG A 78 -5.86 0.53 3.21
N ILE A 79 -6.50 1.23 2.28
CA ILE A 79 -6.14 1.19 0.86
C ILE A 79 -4.78 1.86 0.66
N LEU A 80 -4.59 3.05 1.26
CA LEU A 80 -3.31 3.77 1.22
C LEU A 80 -2.14 2.92 1.73
N ARG A 81 -2.32 2.18 2.83
CA ARG A 81 -1.29 1.25 3.33
C ARG A 81 -0.95 0.12 2.36
N LYS A 82 -1.96 -0.44 1.68
CA LYS A 82 -1.72 -1.48 0.67
C LYS A 82 -0.95 -0.96 -0.53
N GLN A 83 -1.25 0.27 -0.97
CA GLN A 83 -0.56 0.92 -2.08
C GLN A 83 0.94 1.07 -1.80
N ILE A 84 1.30 1.55 -0.61
CA ILE A 84 2.70 1.71 -0.23
C ILE A 84 3.44 0.37 -0.20
N LEU A 85 2.78 -0.71 0.21
CA LEU A 85 3.38 -2.04 0.25
C LEU A 85 3.65 -2.62 -1.15
N LEU A 86 2.82 -2.25 -2.13
CA LEU A 86 2.93 -2.72 -3.52
C LEU A 86 3.87 -1.87 -4.37
N ASP A 87 4.34 -0.73 -3.85
CA ASP A 87 5.20 0.26 -4.53
C ASP A 87 4.67 0.74 -5.91
N GLU A 88 3.35 0.64 -6.12
CA GLU A 88 2.70 1.08 -7.35
C GLU A 88 2.31 2.57 -7.27
N PRO A 89 2.77 3.42 -8.22
CA PRO A 89 2.35 4.82 -8.27
C PRO A 89 0.90 4.91 -8.76
N TYR A 90 -0.05 5.05 -7.84
CA TYR A 90 -1.46 5.19 -8.18
C TYR A 90 -1.90 6.67 -8.18
N GLN A 91 -2.26 7.17 -9.36
CA GLN A 91 -2.79 8.52 -9.55
C GLN A 91 -4.33 8.46 -9.49
N LEU A 92 -4.90 8.81 -8.34
CA LEU A 92 -6.36 8.89 -8.18
C LEU A 92 -6.88 10.19 -8.80
N GLU A 93 -7.82 10.09 -9.72
CA GLU A 93 -8.59 11.26 -10.13
C GLU A 93 -9.41 11.77 -8.94
N ALA A 94 -9.61 13.09 -8.87
CA ALA A 94 -10.41 13.68 -7.81
C ALA A 94 -11.82 13.06 -7.82
N ASN A 95 -12.31 12.63 -6.66
CA ASN A 95 -13.61 11.96 -6.48
C ASN A 95 -13.81 10.59 -7.15
N THR A 96 -12.77 9.85 -7.55
CA THR A 96 -12.96 8.46 -8.02
C THR A 96 -13.64 7.63 -6.90
N PRO A 97 -14.89 7.17 -7.10
CA PRO A 97 -15.54 6.30 -6.13
C PRO A 97 -14.88 4.92 -6.22
N LEU A 98 -13.99 4.60 -5.27
CA LEU A 98 -13.45 3.26 -5.18
C LEU A 98 -14.55 2.31 -4.72
N MET A 99 -15.12 1.57 -5.68
CA MET A 99 -15.97 0.42 -5.41
C MET A 99 -15.09 -0.64 -4.74
N ILE A 100 -15.12 -0.68 -3.41
CA ILE A 100 -14.51 -1.77 -2.68
C ILE A 100 -15.53 -2.90 -2.71
N THR A 101 -15.32 -3.85 -3.61
CA THR A 101 -15.94 -5.17 -3.51
C THR A 101 -15.36 -5.84 -2.26
N ILE A 102 -16.03 -5.66 -1.12
CA ILE A 102 -15.80 -6.50 0.04
C ILE A 102 -16.42 -7.84 -0.34
N LEU A 103 -15.59 -8.77 -0.84
CA LEU A 103 -16.02 -10.15 -0.94
C LEU A 103 -16.48 -10.58 0.46
N PRO A 104 -17.69 -11.14 0.61
CA PRO A 104 -18.16 -11.59 1.91
C PRO A 104 -17.12 -12.55 2.48
N LYS A 105 -16.73 -12.34 3.74
CA LYS A 105 -15.85 -13.29 4.42
C LYS A 105 -16.62 -14.62 4.47
N PRO A 106 -16.17 -15.68 3.78
CA PRO A 106 -16.89 -16.95 3.77
C PRO A 106 -16.94 -17.48 5.20
N ALA A 107 -18.06 -18.09 5.58
CA ALA A 107 -18.27 -18.62 6.93
C ALA A 107 -17.22 -19.70 7.29
N ASP A 108 -16.69 -20.38 6.27
CA ASP A 108 -15.60 -21.33 6.37
C ASP A 108 -14.42 -20.84 5.51
N GLU A 109 -13.46 -20.20 6.17
CA GLU A 109 -12.30 -19.59 5.53
C GLU A 109 -11.45 -20.66 4.82
N ALA A 110 -11.32 -21.85 5.41
CA ALA A 110 -10.46 -22.92 4.89
C ALA A 110 -10.99 -23.49 3.56
N ALA A 111 -12.29 -23.80 3.48
CA ALA A 111 -12.90 -24.37 2.28
C ALA A 111 -12.89 -23.40 1.09
N ALA A 112 -13.11 -22.10 1.35
CA ALA A 112 -13.09 -21.07 0.32
C ALA A 112 -11.66 -20.80 -0.20
N TRP A 113 -10.65 -20.81 0.68
CA TRP A 113 -9.26 -20.73 0.26
C TRP A 113 -8.83 -21.95 -0.53
N GLN A 114 -9.29 -23.15 -0.17
CA GLN A 114 -9.03 -24.37 -0.95
C GLN A 114 -9.65 -24.32 -2.35
N GLN A 115 -10.90 -23.87 -2.48
CA GLN A 115 -11.55 -23.73 -3.79
C GLN A 115 -10.88 -22.66 -4.66
N PHE A 116 -10.53 -21.52 -4.07
CA PHE A 116 -9.81 -20.45 -4.78
C PHE A 116 -8.40 -20.89 -5.17
N ALA A 117 -7.69 -21.60 -4.29
CA ALA A 117 -6.40 -22.19 -4.60
C ALA A 117 -6.52 -23.22 -5.73
N LEU A 118 -7.50 -24.12 -5.69
CA LEU A 118 -7.77 -25.10 -6.75
C LEU A 118 -8.10 -24.45 -8.09
N GLN A 119 -8.90 -23.37 -8.10
CA GLN A 119 -9.19 -22.63 -9.33
C GLN A 119 -7.96 -21.91 -9.89
N ASN A 120 -7.15 -21.28 -9.03
CA ASN A 120 -5.91 -20.65 -9.48
C ASN A 120 -4.86 -21.68 -9.89
N LEU A 121 -4.84 -22.84 -9.26
CA LEU A 121 -3.99 -23.97 -9.61
C LEU A 121 -4.42 -24.50 -10.99
N ALA A 122 -5.70 -24.82 -11.18
CA ALA A 122 -6.23 -25.20 -12.49
C ALA A 122 -5.87 -24.17 -13.59
N ARG A 123 -5.99 -22.87 -13.31
CA ARG A 123 -5.63 -21.79 -14.23
C ARG A 123 -4.11 -21.65 -14.46
N ALA A 124 -3.29 -21.91 -13.44
CA ALA A 124 -1.84 -21.81 -13.52
C ALA A 124 -1.22 -22.99 -14.28
N TYR A 125 -1.83 -24.18 -14.16
CA TYR A 125 -1.37 -25.43 -14.77
C TYR A 125 -2.04 -25.72 -16.14
N GLU A 126 -2.83 -24.79 -16.69
CA GLU A 126 -3.40 -24.88 -18.05
C GLU A 126 -2.40 -24.44 -19.16
N ALA A 127 -1.22 -23.93 -18.79
CA ALA A 127 -0.15 -23.60 -19.74
C ALA A 127 1.04 -24.53 -19.50
N ASP A 128 1.19 -25.52 -20.40
CA ASP A 128 2.37 -26.40 -20.60
C ASP A 128 3.48 -26.26 -19.54
N GLU A 129 3.32 -26.93 -18.40
CA GLU A 129 4.45 -27.18 -17.49
C GLU A 129 4.99 -28.59 -17.73
N VAL A 130 6.32 -28.67 -17.90
CA VAL A 130 7.05 -29.94 -18.02
C VAL A 130 6.93 -30.68 -16.69
N GLU A 131 6.33 -31.87 -16.70
CA GLU A 131 6.29 -32.76 -15.53
C GLU A 131 7.71 -33.05 -15.04
N TYR A 132 8.05 -32.56 -13.84
CA TYR A 132 9.24 -33.00 -13.13
C TYR A 132 9.02 -34.43 -12.65
N THR A 133 9.89 -35.33 -13.07
CA THR A 133 9.83 -36.71 -12.61
C THR A 133 10.44 -36.83 -11.22
N VAL A 134 10.09 -37.90 -10.49
CA VAL A 134 10.64 -38.17 -9.14
C VAL A 134 12.18 -38.23 -9.14
N ALA A 135 12.81 -38.44 -10.29
CA ALA A 135 14.26 -38.40 -10.47
C ALA A 135 14.87 -36.98 -10.38
N ASP A 136 14.08 -35.93 -10.59
CA ASP A 136 14.51 -34.52 -10.55
C ASP A 136 14.52 -33.94 -9.13
N LEU A 137 13.96 -34.67 -8.16
CA LEU A 137 14.01 -34.33 -6.74
C LEU A 137 15.43 -34.59 -6.21
N LYS A 138 16.21 -33.51 -6.04
CA LYS A 138 17.50 -33.57 -5.35
C LYS A 138 17.33 -34.22 -3.97
N GLU A 139 18.24 -35.13 -3.63
CA GLU A 139 18.24 -35.82 -2.34
C GLU A 139 18.17 -34.79 -1.19
N PRO A 140 17.38 -35.08 -0.15
CA PRO A 140 17.21 -34.17 0.98
C PRO A 140 18.56 -33.91 1.65
N ASN A 141 18.81 -32.63 1.99
CA ASN A 141 20.04 -32.22 2.66
C ASN A 141 20.23 -33.05 3.95
N PRO A 142 21.34 -33.82 4.07
CA PRO A 142 21.55 -34.78 5.15
C PRO A 142 21.55 -34.16 6.55
N GLU A 143 21.74 -32.84 6.67
CA GLU A 143 21.66 -32.11 7.94
C GLU A 143 20.28 -32.20 8.60
N TYR A 144 19.20 -32.39 7.84
CA TYR A 144 17.84 -32.50 8.39
C TYR A 144 17.54 -33.83 9.09
N ARG A 145 18.48 -34.80 9.12
CA ARG A 145 18.29 -36.09 9.81
C ARG A 145 18.74 -36.10 11.27
N ALA A 146 19.39 -35.04 11.75
CA ALA A 146 19.87 -34.96 13.13
C ALA A 146 19.05 -33.93 13.93
N GLY A 147 17.88 -34.35 14.40
CA GLY A 147 17.01 -33.60 15.30
C GLY A 147 15.97 -34.52 15.93
#